data_AF-A0A851HCB7-F1
#
_entry.id   AF-A0A851HCB7-F1
#
_cell.length_a   1.000
_cell.length_b   1.000
_cell.length_c   1.000
_cell.angle_alpha   90.00
_cell.angle_beta   90.00
_cell.angle_gamma   90.00
#
_symmetry.space_group_name_H-M   'P 1'
#
loop_
_entity.id
_entity.type
_entity.pdbx_description
1 polymer ?
#
loop_
_entity_poly.entity_id
_entity_poly.type
_entity_poly.pdbx_seq_one_letter_code
_entity_poly.pdbx_strand_id
1 'polypeptide(L)'
;MTSNNQNYETARNTQHINDYGYKVITEYNNNDQRVKETTYRPSFYPDGYLDHIAYYDPQSQTCIKDLSYDENTLDYIEENDSQTGYMTKHIDYFPDGSIFYISTYDPQSGDYIDDLVLSDLTPVEEQQLQQEYQNAQQAYKDAVQLYHSTQNK
;
A
#
# COMPACT_ATOMS: atom_id res chain seq x y z
N MET A 1 -6.82 -18.03 5.37
CA MET A 1 -6.97 -17.03 6.46
C MET A 1 -7.35 -15.74 5.76
N THR A 2 -8.47 -15.13 6.14
CA THR A 2 -9.03 -13.96 5.43
C THR A 2 -8.25 -12.70 5.78
N SER A 3 -7.52 -12.13 4.83
CA SER A 3 -6.97 -10.77 4.94
C SER A 3 -8.15 -9.79 5.08
N ASN A 4 -8.26 -9.21 6.26
CA ASN A 4 -9.26 -8.21 6.61
C ASN A 4 -8.97 -6.94 5.81
N ASN A 5 -9.68 -6.77 4.70
CA ASN A 5 -9.75 -5.50 4.00
C ASN A 5 -10.64 -4.54 4.82
N GLN A 6 -10.16 -4.10 5.99
CA GLN A 6 -10.87 -3.15 6.84
C GLN A 6 -10.65 -1.74 6.29
N ASN A 7 -11.60 -1.29 5.47
CA ASN A 7 -11.74 0.13 5.15
C ASN A 7 -12.18 0.87 6.43
N TYR A 8 -11.23 1.42 7.17
CA TYR A 8 -11.54 2.33 8.27
C TYR A 8 -12.11 3.63 7.71
N GLU A 9 -13.24 4.09 8.24
CA GLU A 9 -13.81 5.39 7.85
C GLU A 9 -12.85 6.52 8.24
N THR A 10 -12.42 7.31 7.24
CA THR A 10 -11.60 8.50 7.47
C THR A 10 -12.44 9.62 8.10
N ALA A 11 -12.02 10.08 9.27
CA ALA A 11 -12.64 11.19 10.00
C ALA A 11 -11.97 12.53 9.68
N ARG A 12 -10.65 12.53 9.53
CA ARG A 12 -9.85 13.71 9.17
C ARG A 12 -8.55 13.32 8.47
N ASN A 13 -7.94 14.28 7.81
CA ASN A 13 -6.58 14.17 7.30
C ASN A 13 -5.70 15.33 7.76
N THR A 14 -4.39 15.11 7.76
CA THR A 14 -3.35 16.14 7.93
C THR A 14 -2.39 16.07 6.76
N GLN A 15 -1.69 17.16 6.49
CA GLN A 15 -0.64 17.21 5.49
C GLN A 15 0.62 17.84 6.06
N HIS A 16 1.77 17.29 5.71
CA HIS A 16 3.08 17.86 6.04
C HIS A 16 4.09 17.54 4.93
N ILE A 17 5.23 18.23 4.98
CA ILE A 17 6.40 17.90 4.17
C ILE A 17 7.38 17.18 5.10
N ASN A 18 7.82 15.97 4.75
CA ASN A 18 8.79 15.22 5.54
C ASN A 18 10.23 15.73 5.30
N ASP A 19 11.20 15.16 6.01
CA ASP A 19 12.60 15.58 5.94
C ASP A 19 13.24 15.39 4.55
N TYR A 20 12.64 14.56 3.69
CA TYR A 20 13.05 14.33 2.30
C TYR A 20 12.38 15.29 1.30
N GLY A 21 11.55 16.22 1.78
CA GLY A 21 10.79 17.14 0.93
C GLY A 21 9.54 16.50 0.32
N TYR A 22 9.10 15.34 0.81
CA TYR A 22 7.96 14.62 0.26
C TYR A 22 6.69 15.12 0.93
N LYS A 23 5.64 15.33 0.14
CA LYS A 23 4.33 15.65 0.69
C LYS A 23 3.74 14.36 1.25
N VAL A 24 3.30 14.40 2.50
CA VAL A 24 2.66 13.27 3.16
C VAL A 24 1.27 13.71 3.59
N ILE A 25 0.26 12.94 3.19
CA ILE A 25 -1.11 13.08 3.67
C ILE A 25 -1.40 11.91 4.60
N THR A 26 -1.73 12.19 5.85
CA THR A 26 -2.06 11.17 6.86
C THR A 26 -3.55 11.22 7.14
N GLU A 27 -4.24 10.08 7.02
CA GLU A 27 -5.65 9.90 7.32
C GLU A 27 -5.83 9.22 8.68
N TYR A 28 -6.82 9.71 9.44
CA TYR A 28 -7.13 9.25 10.80
C TYR A 28 -8.58 8.79 10.89
N ASN A 29 -8.83 7.76 11.69
CA ASN A 29 -10.19 7.34 12.05
C ASN A 29 -10.82 8.26 13.12
N ASN A 30 -12.05 7.96 13.52
CA ASN A 30 -12.79 8.72 14.54
C ASN A 30 -12.15 8.74 15.94
N ASN A 31 -11.17 7.87 16.20
CA ASN A 31 -10.44 7.79 17.47
C ASN A 31 -9.06 8.45 17.39
N ASP A 32 -8.80 9.25 16.36
CA ASP A 32 -7.50 9.89 16.11
C ASP A 32 -6.33 8.90 15.90
N GLN A 33 -6.64 7.66 15.51
CA GLN A 33 -5.64 6.65 15.17
C GLN A 33 -5.32 6.77 13.68
N ARG A 34 -4.02 6.73 13.33
CA ARG A 34 -3.59 6.72 11.93
C ARG A 34 -4.06 5.42 11.29
N VAL A 35 -4.63 5.55 10.08
CA VAL A 35 -5.13 4.41 9.31
C VAL A 35 -4.56 4.33 7.90
N LYS A 36 -4.09 5.45 7.36
CA LYS A 36 -3.47 5.51 6.03
C LYS A 36 -2.51 6.68 5.92
N GLU A 37 -1.43 6.49 5.18
CA GLU A 37 -0.56 7.54 4.69
C GLU A 37 -0.42 7.45 3.18
N THR A 38 -0.31 8.61 2.55
CA THR A 38 -0.07 8.74 1.12
C THR A 38 1.07 9.71 0.91
N THR A 39 2.14 9.21 0.33
CA THR A 39 3.41 9.93 0.19
C THR A 39 3.63 10.29 -1.27
N TYR A 40 3.95 11.54 -1.54
CA TYR A 40 4.22 12.06 -2.88
C TYR A 40 5.64 12.60 -2.94
N ARG A 41 6.46 12.07 -3.84
CA ARG A 41 7.80 12.59 -4.10
C ARG A 41 7.70 13.96 -4.77
N PRO A 42 8.60 14.91 -4.43
CA PRO A 42 8.72 16.16 -5.15
C PRO A 42 9.12 15.84 -6.58
N SER A 43 8.39 16.41 -7.54
CA SER A 43 8.56 16.17 -8.95
C SER A 43 8.69 17.48 -9.71
N PHE A 44 9.38 17.44 -10.86
CA PHE A 44 9.34 18.52 -11.84
C PHE A 44 8.00 18.56 -12.61
N TYR A 45 7.14 17.55 -12.44
CA TYR A 45 5.81 17.46 -13.04
C TYR A 45 4.73 18.04 -12.09
N PRO A 46 3.68 18.69 -12.66
CA PRO A 46 2.69 19.45 -11.89
C PRO A 46 1.85 18.60 -10.91
N ASP A 47 1.74 17.29 -11.15
CA ASP A 47 0.82 16.41 -10.43
C ASP A 47 1.48 15.63 -9.27
N GLY A 48 2.80 15.81 -9.06
CA GLY A 48 3.59 14.99 -8.11
C GLY A 48 3.74 13.54 -8.56
N TYR A 49 4.72 12.81 -8.03
CA TYR A 49 4.81 11.35 -8.21
C TYR A 49 4.32 10.68 -6.93
N LEU A 50 3.28 9.85 -7.03
CA LEU A 50 2.90 8.99 -5.91
C LEU A 50 4.05 8.02 -5.64
N ASP A 51 4.55 8.04 -4.41
CA ASP A 51 5.62 7.17 -3.95
C ASP A 51 5.02 5.85 -3.45
N HIS A 52 4.24 5.95 -2.38
CA HIS A 52 3.58 4.80 -1.78
C HIS A 52 2.30 5.21 -1.04
N ILE A 53 1.45 4.21 -0.81
CA ILE A 53 0.29 4.27 0.08
C ILE A 53 0.48 3.21 1.17
N ALA A 54 0.64 3.65 2.42
CA ALA A 54 0.73 2.78 3.57
C ALA A 54 -0.61 2.73 4.32
N TYR A 55 -1.03 1.54 4.74
CA TYR A 55 -2.23 1.30 5.56
C TYR A 55 -1.80 0.79 6.93
N TYR A 56 -2.47 1.26 7.97
CA TYR A 56 -2.07 0.99 9.35
C TYR A 56 -3.17 0.28 10.13
N ASP A 57 -2.76 -0.69 10.96
CA ASP A 57 -3.63 -1.21 12.01
C ASP A 57 -3.85 -0.12 13.06
N PRO A 58 -5.09 0.30 13.34
CA PRO A 58 -5.33 1.40 14.28
C PRO A 58 -4.94 1.07 15.71
N GLN A 59 -4.97 -0.22 16.10
CA GLN A 59 -4.67 -0.65 17.46
C GLN A 59 -3.16 -0.73 17.73
N SER A 60 -2.41 -1.39 16.84
CA SER A 60 -0.95 -1.53 17.01
C SER A 60 -0.15 -0.37 16.42
N GLN A 61 -0.76 0.42 15.53
CA GLN A 61 -0.10 1.45 14.71
C GLN A 61 1.00 0.91 13.78
N THR A 62 1.01 -0.40 13.56
CA THR A 62 1.88 -1.09 12.60
C THR A 62 1.36 -0.88 11.18
N CYS A 63 2.27 -0.64 10.21
CA CYS A 63 1.91 -0.72 8.80
C CYS A 63 1.53 -2.17 8.48
N ILE A 64 0.36 -2.39 7.92
CA ILE A 64 -0.16 -3.73 7.57
C ILE A 64 -0.17 -3.99 6.06
N LYS A 65 -0.11 -2.92 5.27
CA LYS A 65 -0.06 -2.99 3.82
C LYS A 65 0.62 -1.77 3.25
N ASP A 66 1.55 -1.98 2.33
CA ASP A 66 2.19 -0.92 1.55
C ASP A 66 1.98 -1.17 0.07
N LEU A 67 1.59 -0.11 -0.66
CA LEU A 67 1.48 -0.10 -2.11
C LEU A 67 2.55 0.85 -2.63
N SER A 68 3.56 0.34 -3.31
CA SER A 68 4.65 1.15 -3.87
C SER A 68 4.46 1.36 -5.37
N TYR A 69 4.75 2.56 -5.84
CA TYR A 69 4.56 2.95 -7.23
C TYR A 69 5.84 3.51 -7.82
N ASP A 70 6.17 3.05 -9.03
CA ASP A 70 7.22 3.63 -9.88
C ASP A 70 6.60 4.27 -11.12
N GLU A 71 6.90 5.55 -11.33
CA GLU A 71 6.39 6.37 -12.45
C GLU A 71 4.88 6.18 -12.76
N ASN A 72 4.04 6.07 -11.71
CA ASN A 72 2.58 5.86 -11.78
C ASN A 72 2.11 4.42 -12.05
N THR A 73 3.04 3.48 -12.07
CA THR A 73 2.76 2.05 -12.18
C THR A 73 2.97 1.40 -10.83
N LEU A 74 2.11 0.45 -10.46
CA LEU A 74 2.33 -0.33 -9.24
C LEU A 74 3.59 -1.17 -9.41
N ASP A 75 4.55 -1.00 -8.52
CA ASP A 75 5.81 -1.76 -8.49
C ASP A 75 5.60 -3.03 -7.66
N TYR A 76 5.18 -2.85 -6.40
CA TYR A 76 4.92 -3.96 -5.49
C TYR A 76 3.81 -3.70 -4.46
N ILE A 77 3.34 -4.80 -3.87
CA ILE A 77 2.48 -4.82 -2.68
C ILE A 77 3.20 -5.59 -1.58
N GLU A 78 3.30 -4.99 -0.40
CA GLU A 78 3.80 -5.62 0.82
C GLU A 78 2.65 -5.78 1.82
N GLU A 79 2.57 -6.94 2.50
CA GLU A 79 1.68 -7.17 3.64
C GLU A 79 2.49 -7.53 4.89
N ASN A 80 2.09 -6.97 6.03
CA ASN A 80 2.81 -7.06 7.29
C ASN A 80 1.89 -7.57 8.40
N ASP A 81 2.42 -8.40 9.30
CA ASP A 81 1.70 -8.85 10.49
C ASP A 81 1.46 -7.65 11.42
N SER A 82 0.21 -7.47 11.86
CA SER A 82 -0.14 -6.29 12.64
C SER A 82 0.45 -6.28 14.05
N GLN A 83 0.85 -7.44 14.60
CA GLN A 83 1.38 -7.57 15.96
C GLN A 83 2.89 -7.47 16.00
N THR A 84 3.59 -8.13 15.06
CA THR A 84 5.06 -8.17 15.03
C THR A 84 5.65 -7.08 14.12
N GLY A 85 4.89 -6.63 13.12
CA GLY A 85 5.38 -5.75 12.06
C GLY A 85 6.30 -6.45 11.06
N TYR A 86 6.39 -7.77 11.10
CA TYR A 86 7.15 -8.53 10.11
C TYR A 86 6.37 -8.66 8.82
N MET A 87 7.09 -8.57 7.71
CA MET A 87 6.58 -8.91 6.40
C MET A 87 6.05 -10.33 6.41
N THR A 88 4.90 -10.53 5.77
CA THR A 88 4.24 -11.83 5.62
C THR A 88 4.07 -12.19 4.15
N LYS A 89 3.97 -11.18 3.28
CA LYS A 89 3.79 -11.34 1.84
C LYS A 89 4.41 -10.16 1.10
N HIS A 90 5.10 -10.46 0.00
CA HIS A 90 5.60 -9.48 -0.95
C HIS A 90 5.19 -9.92 -2.37
N ILE A 91 4.67 -9.01 -3.19
CA ILE A 91 4.28 -9.29 -4.56
C ILE A 91 4.87 -8.19 -5.45
N ASP A 92 5.73 -8.57 -6.40
CA ASP A 92 6.19 -7.66 -7.44
C ASP A 92 5.39 -7.83 -8.72
N TYR A 93 5.21 -6.73 -9.42
CA TYR A 93 4.49 -6.68 -10.69
C TYR A 93 5.40 -6.21 -11.81
N PHE A 94 5.20 -6.78 -12.99
CA PHE A 94 5.67 -6.14 -14.21
C PHE A 94 4.85 -4.89 -14.53
N PRO A 95 5.38 -3.97 -15.36
CA PRO A 95 4.65 -2.76 -15.73
C PRO A 95 3.31 -3.01 -16.45
N ASP A 96 3.11 -4.20 -17.02
CA ASP A 96 1.83 -4.60 -17.63
C ASP A 96 0.79 -5.10 -16.62
N GLY A 97 1.17 -5.21 -15.34
CA GLY A 97 0.34 -5.68 -14.25
C GLY A 97 0.35 -7.18 -14.03
N SER A 98 1.13 -7.94 -14.81
CA SER A 98 1.34 -9.36 -14.52
C SER A 98 2.27 -9.53 -13.33
N ILE A 99 2.05 -10.59 -12.54
CA ILE A 99 2.87 -10.88 -11.36
C ILE A 99 4.27 -11.32 -11.81
N PHE A 100 5.30 -10.69 -11.27
CA PHE A 100 6.69 -11.08 -11.49
C PHE A 100 7.09 -12.20 -10.52
N TYR A 101 6.93 -12.00 -9.21
CA TYR A 101 7.09 -13.04 -8.20
C TYR A 101 6.30 -12.71 -6.93
N ILE A 102 6.13 -13.73 -6.08
CA ILE A 102 5.49 -13.63 -4.78
C ILE A 102 6.39 -14.31 -3.75
N SER A 103 6.72 -13.64 -2.67
CA SER A 103 7.44 -14.22 -1.53
C SER A 103 6.56 -14.22 -0.29
N THR A 104 6.67 -15.27 0.53
CA THR A 104 5.95 -15.41 1.79
C THR A 104 6.90 -15.60 2.96
N TYR A 105 6.50 -15.11 4.12
CA TYR A 105 7.35 -15.01 5.31
C TYR A 105 6.59 -15.41 6.56
N ASP A 106 7.30 -15.93 7.56
CA ASP A 106 6.72 -16.30 8.84
C ASP A 106 6.36 -15.05 9.65
N PRO A 107 5.11 -14.90 10.11
CA PRO A 107 4.67 -13.69 10.81
C PRO A 107 5.30 -13.52 12.20
N GLN A 108 5.89 -14.57 12.78
CA GLN A 108 6.46 -14.56 14.13
C GLN A 108 7.98 -14.36 14.13
N SER A 109 8.69 -14.84 13.11
CA SER A 109 10.14 -14.66 13.00
C SER A 109 10.57 -13.69 11.90
N GLY A 110 9.72 -13.42 10.92
CA GLY A 110 10.08 -12.68 9.70
C GLY A 110 10.95 -13.49 8.75
N ASP A 111 11.13 -14.79 9.02
CA ASP A 111 11.94 -15.65 8.17
C ASP A 111 11.22 -15.93 6.86
N TYR A 112 11.99 -15.94 5.76
CA TYR A 112 11.51 -16.37 4.46
C TYR A 112 11.01 -17.82 4.51
N ILE A 113 9.80 -18.04 3.98
CA ILE A 113 9.19 -19.37 3.88
C ILE A 113 9.39 -19.92 2.47
N ASP A 114 8.87 -19.22 1.46
CA ASP A 114 8.84 -19.71 0.08
C ASP A 114 8.58 -18.60 -0.93
N ASP A 115 9.00 -18.85 -2.17
CA ASP A 115 8.59 -18.10 -3.35
C ASP A 115 7.50 -18.87 -4.07
N LEU A 116 6.33 -18.26 -4.22
CA LEU A 116 5.26 -18.82 -5.04
C LEU A 116 5.51 -18.42 -6.50
N VAL A 117 5.79 -19.43 -7.33
CA VAL A 117 5.77 -19.27 -8.78
C VAL A 117 4.30 -19.30 -9.23
N LEU A 118 3.93 -18.48 -10.23
CA LEU A 118 2.55 -18.39 -10.72
C LEU A 118 1.90 -19.77 -11.02
N SER A 119 2.69 -20.75 -11.44
CA SER A 119 2.24 -22.12 -11.71
C SER A 119 1.69 -22.87 -10.49
N ASP A 120 2.05 -22.44 -9.29
CA ASP A 120 1.68 -23.08 -8.03
C ASP A 120 0.38 -22.49 -7.46
N LEU A 121 -0.09 -21.37 -8.03
CA LEU A 121 -1.35 -20.74 -7.64
C LEU A 121 -2.55 -21.51 -8.18
N THR A 122 -3.56 -21.66 -7.33
CA THR A 122 -4.89 -22.04 -7.78
C THR A 122 -5.53 -20.88 -8.57
N PRO A 123 -6.49 -21.16 -9.48
CA PRO A 123 -7.20 -20.10 -10.19
C PRO A 123 -7.90 -19.08 -9.28
N VAL A 124 -8.26 -19.50 -8.06
CA VAL A 124 -8.87 -18.61 -7.06
C VAL A 124 -7.83 -17.66 -6.48
N GLU A 125 -6.63 -18.12 -6.17
CA GLU A 125 -5.52 -17.28 -5.68
C GLU A 125 -5.08 -16.29 -6.75
N GLU A 126 -4.95 -16.74 -8.01
CA GLU A 126 -4.65 -15.86 -9.14
C GLU A 126 -5.71 -14.76 -9.30
N GLN A 127 -7.00 -15.12 -9.22
CA GLN A 127 -8.08 -14.14 -9.30
C GLN A 127 -8.05 -13.14 -8.13
N GLN A 128 -7.71 -13.58 -6.92
CA GLN A 128 -7.58 -12.69 -5.76
C GLN A 128 -6.44 -11.69 -5.94
N LEU A 129 -5.28 -12.13 -6.42
CA LEU A 129 -4.13 -11.26 -6.69
C LEU A 129 -4.41 -10.27 -7.81
N GLN A 130 -5.13 -10.70 -8.85
CA GLN A 130 -5.57 -9.78 -9.91
C GLN A 130 -6.53 -8.72 -9.35
N GLN A 131 -7.42 -9.09 -8.43
CA GLN A 131 -8.31 -8.13 -7.77
C GLN A 131 -7.54 -7.17 -6.85
N GLU A 132 -6.52 -7.66 -6.13
CA GLU A 132 -5.62 -6.82 -5.33
C GLU A 132 -4.90 -5.78 -6.20
N TYR A 133 -4.39 -6.19 -7.36
CA TYR A 133 -3.78 -5.29 -8.33
C TYR A 133 -4.77 -4.21 -8.81
N GLN A 134 -6.01 -4.59 -9.17
CA GLN A 134 -7.03 -3.61 -9.58
C GLN A 134 -7.40 -2.63 -8.46
N ASN A 135 -7.45 -3.11 -7.21
CA ASN A 135 -7.70 -2.25 -6.04
C ASN A 135 -6.55 -1.25 -5.84
N ALA A 136 -5.30 -1.68 -6.00
CA ALA A 136 -4.13 -0.82 -5.89
C ALA A 136 -4.09 0.24 -7.01
N GLN A 137 -4.50 -0.11 -8.24
CA GLN A 137 -4.67 0.88 -9.31
C GLN A 137 -5.77 1.90 -9.02
N GLN A 138 -6.85 1.49 -8.35
CA GLN A 138 -7.88 2.42 -7.93
C GLN A 138 -7.38 3.35 -6.80
N ALA A 139 -6.65 2.80 -5.82
CA ALA A 139 -6.04 3.58 -4.75
C ALA A 139 -5.07 4.65 -5.29
N TYR A 140 -4.30 4.33 -6.34
CA TYR A 140 -3.49 5.30 -7.06
C TYR A 140 -4.33 6.46 -7.62
N LYS A 141 -5.42 6.16 -8.32
CA LYS A 141 -6.30 7.19 -8.90
C LYS A 141 -6.90 8.09 -7.84
N ASP A 142 -7.32 7.50 -6.72
CA ASP A 142 -7.91 8.23 -5.59
C ASP A 142 -6.85 9.13 -4.91
N ALA A 143 -5.62 8.64 -4.76
CA ALA A 143 -4.49 9.42 -4.24
C ALA A 143 -4.15 10.62 -5.14
N VAL A 144 -4.06 10.43 -6.46
CA VAL A 144 -3.82 11.54 -7.40
C VAL A 144 -4.93 12.60 -7.31
N GLN A 145 -6.19 12.18 -7.22
CA GLN A 145 -7.31 13.12 -7.03
C GLN A 145 -7.20 13.88 -5.70
N LEU A 146 -6.85 13.18 -4.62
CA LEU A 146 -6.64 13.77 -3.29
C LEU A 146 -5.50 14.80 -3.33
N TYR A 147 -4.40 14.51 -4.02
CA TYR A 147 -3.29 15.45 -4.21
C TYR A 147 -3.76 16.75 -4.85
N HIS A 148 -4.50 16.70 -5.96
CA HIS A 148 -5.00 17.90 -6.64
C HIS A 148 -6.01 18.69 -5.79
N SER A 149 -6.86 18.01 -5.02
CA SER A 149 -7.84 18.66 -4.14
C SER A 149 -7.19 19.47 -3.02
N THR A 150 -5.95 19.12 -2.63
CA THR A 150 -5.22 19.75 -1.53
C THR A 150 -4.27 20.86 -1.98
N GLN A 151 -4.04 21.05 -3.29
CA GLN A 151 -3.27 22.19 -3.84
C GLN A 151 -4.11 23.47 -4.01
N ASN A 152 -5.44 23.34 -4.08
CA ASN A 152 -6.37 24.44 -4.38
C ASN A 152 -7.06 25.07 -3.14
N LYS A 153 -6.46 24.93 -1.95
CA LYS A 153 -6.94 25.52 -0.68
C LYS A 153 -5.90 26.47 -0.11
#